data_AF-A0A242C315-F1
#
_entry.id   AF-A0A242C315-F1
#
_cell.length_a   1.000
_cell.length_b   1.000
_cell.length_c   1.000
_cell.angle_alpha   90.00
_cell.angle_beta   90.00
_cell.angle_gamma   90.00
#
_symmetry.space_group_name_H-M   'P 1'
#
loop_
_entity.id
_entity.type
_entity.pdbx_description
1 polymer ?
#
loop_
_entity_poly.entity_id
_entity_poly.type
_entity_poly.pdbx_seq_one_letter_code
_entity_poly.pdbx_strand_id
1 'polypeptide(L)'
;MKKKGKLVIGTTMILLFAAGFAVLRNDHFVQEETQESTAQTESDAQAEEVAQTASMFQIYVDPSEYDAAIESENDYVSIYQTTSQETVIGKIHRGSWATVLSQTEEMVEIQTDDGITGYIEKHSASIQEVPLSETPKKLSDFIVVLDAGHGGEDSGALSTDQTIMEKDLTLATVQTIGEVLTQAGIQVRYTRTEDRYLALSEITAASLSEEPDLFISIHFDNSELPNGNQGLTTYYYYTGAKEMAETITSSLSSSVALSSNGTRFGNYYVLREQYIPAVLLELGYLNSDTDLAVITSEGYDQRVAQALLTAIEEIVEAEE
;
A
#
# COMPACT_ATOMS: atom_id res chain seq x y z
N MET A 1 -23.75 -47.14 47.07
CA MET A 1 -23.83 -45.79 47.67
C MET A 1 -23.70 -44.76 46.56
N LYS A 2 -24.66 -43.80 46.50
CA LYS A 2 -24.66 -42.48 45.79
C LYS A 2 -24.51 -42.48 44.25
N LYS A 3 -25.63 -42.31 43.52
CA LYS A 3 -26.17 -41.07 42.88
C LYS A 3 -25.65 -40.91 41.43
N LYS A 4 -26.43 -41.29 40.41
CA LYS A 4 -27.44 -40.50 39.65
C LYS A 4 -26.86 -39.28 38.92
N GLY A 5 -26.80 -39.38 37.59
CA GLY A 5 -26.81 -38.28 36.63
C GLY A 5 -27.32 -38.81 35.27
N LYS A 6 -28.54 -38.42 34.88
CA LYS A 6 -29.14 -38.69 33.56
C LYS A 6 -28.68 -37.58 32.62
N LEU A 7 -28.20 -37.92 31.43
CA LEU A 7 -28.09 -36.99 30.30
C LEU A 7 -29.14 -37.40 29.25
N VAL A 8 -29.99 -36.45 28.89
CA VAL A 8 -31.05 -36.58 27.89
C VAL A 8 -30.44 -36.15 26.54
N ILE A 9 -30.51 -37.02 25.54
CA ILE A 9 -30.10 -36.73 24.17
C ILE A 9 -31.36 -36.34 23.41
N GLY A 10 -31.46 -35.07 23.03
CA GLY A 10 -32.52 -34.54 22.17
C GLY A 10 -31.96 -34.27 20.78
N THR A 11 -32.43 -35.02 19.80
CA THR A 11 -32.17 -34.87 18.37
C THR A 11 -32.96 -33.69 17.82
N THR A 12 -32.34 -32.77 17.09
CA THR A 12 -33.05 -31.85 16.18
C THR A 12 -32.21 -31.60 14.94
N MET A 13 -32.86 -31.81 13.80
CA MET A 13 -32.37 -31.75 12.42
C MET A 13 -33.24 -30.70 11.72
N ILE A 14 -32.67 -29.60 11.21
CA ILE A 14 -33.26 -28.68 10.22
C ILE A 14 -32.07 -28.06 9.45
N LEU A 15 -31.75 -28.51 8.22
CA LEU A 15 -32.28 -28.19 6.89
C LEU A 15 -31.81 -26.83 6.31
N LEU A 16 -31.03 -26.96 5.22
CA LEU A 16 -30.62 -25.93 4.26
C LEU A 16 -31.84 -25.22 3.63
N PHE A 17 -31.65 -23.95 3.23
CA PHE A 17 -32.39 -23.37 2.12
C PHE A 17 -31.42 -22.71 1.13
N ALA A 18 -31.16 -23.42 0.04
CA ALA A 18 -30.93 -22.85 -1.28
C ALA A 18 -32.20 -23.10 -2.08
N ALA A 19 -32.75 -22.09 -2.75
CA ALA A 19 -33.78 -22.30 -3.75
C ALA A 19 -33.79 -21.13 -4.74
N GLY A 20 -33.20 -21.37 -5.91
CA GLY A 20 -33.59 -20.70 -7.14
C GLY A 20 -34.99 -21.16 -7.54
N PHE A 21 -35.78 -20.25 -8.12
CA PHE A 21 -37.09 -20.56 -8.64
C PHE A 21 -37.02 -20.73 -10.15
N ALA A 22 -37.17 -21.98 -10.60
CA ALA A 22 -37.66 -22.33 -11.92
C ALA A 22 -39.17 -22.61 -11.80
N VAL A 23 -39.99 -21.94 -12.61
CA VAL A 23 -41.44 -22.19 -12.68
C VAL A 23 -41.78 -22.97 -13.95
N LEU A 24 -42.36 -24.15 -13.74
CA LEU A 24 -43.03 -24.97 -14.75
C LEU A 24 -44.45 -24.45 -15.01
N ARG A 25 -44.84 -24.46 -16.29
CA ARG A 25 -46.19 -24.21 -16.81
C ARG A 25 -47.17 -25.32 -16.43
N ASN A 26 -48.43 -24.96 -16.15
CA ASN A 26 -49.59 -25.59 -16.81
C ASN A 26 -50.84 -24.67 -16.77
N ASP A 27 -51.63 -24.75 -17.83
CA ASP A 27 -52.77 -23.88 -18.19
C ASP A 27 -54.08 -24.17 -17.41
N HIS A 28 -54.88 -23.13 -17.12
CA HIS A 28 -56.24 -22.90 -17.69
C HIS A 28 -57.04 -21.77 -16.98
N PHE A 29 -57.51 -20.84 -17.83
CA PHE A 29 -58.62 -19.86 -17.78
C PHE A 29 -59.65 -19.89 -16.62
N VAL A 30 -60.03 -18.69 -16.10
CA VAL A 30 -61.37 -18.03 -16.19
C VAL A 30 -61.28 -16.59 -15.62
N GLN A 31 -61.99 -15.64 -16.25
CA GLN A 31 -62.16 -14.22 -15.90
C GLN A 31 -63.06 -13.99 -14.66
N GLU A 32 -62.80 -12.94 -13.87
CA GLU A 32 -63.82 -11.92 -13.53
C GLU A 32 -63.19 -10.72 -12.78
N GLU A 33 -63.69 -9.52 -13.11
CA GLU A 33 -63.35 -8.23 -12.50
C GLU A 33 -63.91 -8.11 -11.07
N THR A 34 -63.23 -7.32 -10.21
CA THR A 34 -63.89 -6.33 -9.34
C THR A 34 -62.85 -5.38 -8.72
N GLN A 35 -63.12 -4.07 -8.88
CA GLN A 35 -62.62 -2.93 -8.10
C GLN A 35 -62.89 -3.18 -6.60
N GLU A 36 -62.21 -2.65 -5.59
CA GLU A 36 -61.67 -1.30 -5.34
C GLU A 36 -60.91 -1.44 -4.00
N SER A 37 -59.73 -0.85 -3.79
CA SER A 37 -59.56 0.35 -2.97
C SER A 37 -58.28 0.18 -2.15
N THR A 38 -57.29 1.06 -2.31
CA THR A 38 -56.75 1.87 -1.21
C THR A 38 -55.62 2.76 -1.74
N ALA A 39 -55.60 3.98 -1.21
CA ALA A 39 -54.69 5.06 -1.50
C ALA A 39 -53.20 4.67 -1.47
N GLN A 40 -52.44 5.15 -2.47
CA GLN A 40 -51.13 5.81 -2.32
C GLN A 40 -50.51 6.02 -3.71
N THR A 41 -50.59 7.25 -4.21
CA THR A 41 -49.78 7.80 -5.31
C THR A 41 -49.52 9.26 -4.90
N GLU A 42 -48.36 9.87 -5.02
CA GLU A 42 -47.05 9.54 -5.55
C GLU A 42 -46.12 10.54 -4.82
N SER A 43 -45.07 10.04 -4.17
CA SER A 43 -43.88 10.86 -3.93
C SER A 43 -42.66 9.97 -4.13
N ASP A 44 -42.53 9.47 -5.35
CA ASP A 44 -41.24 8.97 -5.84
C ASP A 44 -40.37 10.20 -6.10
N ALA A 45 -39.82 10.75 -5.03
CA ALA A 45 -38.56 11.43 -5.13
C ALA A 45 -37.55 10.33 -5.47
N GLN A 46 -37.18 10.24 -6.75
CA GLN A 46 -35.96 9.58 -7.17
C GLN A 46 -34.83 10.16 -6.32
N ALA A 47 -34.39 9.40 -5.32
CA ALA A 47 -33.04 9.52 -4.83
C ALA A 47 -32.17 9.07 -6.00
N GLU A 48 -31.73 10.01 -6.82
CA GLU A 48 -30.46 9.86 -7.51
C GLU A 48 -29.43 9.64 -6.41
N GLU A 49 -29.07 8.37 -6.22
CA GLU A 49 -27.84 7.99 -5.55
C GLU A 49 -26.73 8.53 -6.45
N VAL A 50 -26.38 9.80 -6.23
CA VAL A 50 -25.12 10.37 -6.68
C VAL A 50 -24.09 9.49 -5.99
N ALA A 51 -23.55 8.52 -6.73
CA ALA A 51 -22.35 7.82 -6.31
C ALA A 51 -21.34 8.91 -6.00
N GLN A 52 -21.16 9.18 -4.71
CA GLN A 52 -20.20 10.15 -4.23
C GLN A 52 -18.88 9.54 -4.64
N THR A 53 -18.31 10.02 -5.75
CA THR A 53 -16.97 9.62 -6.17
C THR A 53 -16.07 9.98 -4.99
N ALA A 54 -15.63 8.97 -4.25
CA ALA A 54 -14.71 9.20 -3.16
C ALA A 54 -13.55 10.02 -3.72
N SER A 55 -13.27 11.13 -3.06
CA SER A 55 -12.12 11.97 -3.38
C SER A 55 -11.13 11.72 -2.26
N MET A 56 -9.91 11.32 -2.62
CA MET A 56 -8.84 11.21 -1.66
C MET A 56 -8.08 12.53 -1.66
N PHE A 57 -7.53 12.87 -0.51
CA PHE A 57 -6.63 13.99 -0.48
C PHE A 57 -5.34 13.62 0.20
N GLN A 58 -4.28 14.21 -0.33
CA GLN A 58 -3.01 14.25 0.35
C GLN A 58 -2.98 15.44 1.29
N ILE A 59 -2.67 15.17 2.55
CA ILE A 59 -2.46 16.22 3.56
C ILE A 59 -1.18 16.97 3.22
N TYR A 60 -1.25 18.22 2.80
CA TYR A 60 -0.03 19.03 2.62
C TYR A 60 0.09 20.01 3.77
N VAL A 61 1.27 20.09 4.38
CA VAL A 61 1.64 21.19 5.27
C VAL A 61 2.55 22.13 4.50
N ASP A 62 2.47 23.44 4.74
CA ASP A 62 3.36 24.40 4.09
C ASP A 62 4.84 24.05 4.39
N PRO A 63 5.72 23.90 3.38
CA PRO A 63 7.14 23.60 3.56
C PRO A 63 7.92 24.63 4.38
N SER A 64 7.38 25.83 4.59
CA SER A 64 7.95 26.80 5.53
C SER A 64 7.64 26.47 6.99
N GLU A 65 6.72 25.55 7.25
CA GLU A 65 6.29 25.13 8.59
C GLU A 65 6.98 23.85 9.06
N TYR A 66 7.60 23.06 8.17
CA TYR A 66 8.29 21.81 8.52
C TYR A 66 9.72 21.72 7.97
N ASP A 67 10.50 20.76 8.48
CA ASP A 67 11.85 20.42 7.98
C ASP A 67 11.83 19.00 7.39
N ALA A 68 11.94 18.87 6.06
CA ALA A 68 11.93 17.56 5.41
C ALA A 68 13.05 16.62 5.91
N ALA A 69 14.14 17.16 6.47
CA ALA A 69 15.23 16.34 7.00
C ALA A 69 14.84 15.64 8.31
N ILE A 70 13.93 16.21 9.10
CA ILE A 70 13.59 15.75 10.46
C ILE A 70 12.08 15.81 10.67
N GLU A 71 11.48 14.65 10.91
CA GLU A 71 10.07 14.58 11.30
C GLU A 71 9.83 15.16 12.71
N SER A 72 8.78 15.95 12.84
CA SER A 72 8.44 16.76 14.01
C SER A 72 6.91 16.88 14.19
N GLU A 73 6.47 17.59 15.23
CA GLU A 73 5.04 17.86 15.45
C GLU A 73 4.40 18.75 14.38
N ASN A 74 5.20 19.53 13.65
CA ASN A 74 4.68 20.39 12.59
C ASN A 74 4.29 19.60 11.33
N ASP A 75 4.73 18.34 11.23
CA ASP A 75 4.39 17.45 10.12
C ASP A 75 2.97 16.86 10.27
N TYR A 76 2.26 17.17 11.35
CA TYR A 76 1.00 16.54 11.70
C TYR A 76 -0.16 17.53 11.84
N VAL A 77 -1.31 17.13 11.31
CA VAL A 77 -2.60 17.83 11.45
C VAL A 77 -3.46 17.11 12.49
N SER A 78 -4.08 17.85 13.39
CA SER A 78 -4.97 17.28 14.41
C SER A 78 -6.30 16.85 13.79
N ILE A 79 -6.75 15.65 14.17
CA ILE A 79 -8.08 15.12 13.82
C ILE A 79 -9.00 15.32 15.01
N TYR A 80 -10.10 16.03 14.81
CA TYR A 80 -11.08 16.37 15.82
C TYR A 80 -12.29 15.45 15.77
N GLN A 81 -12.90 15.17 16.92
CA GLN A 81 -14.12 14.34 16.99
C GLN A 81 -15.32 14.99 16.27
N THR A 82 -15.39 16.31 16.32
CA THR A 82 -16.50 17.12 15.82
C THR A 82 -15.97 18.43 15.24
N THR A 83 -16.81 19.14 14.50
CA THR A 83 -16.49 20.47 13.95
C THR A 83 -16.30 21.56 15.01
N SER A 84 -16.64 21.32 16.29
CA SER A 84 -16.38 22.27 17.38
C SER A 84 -14.93 22.24 17.88
N GLN A 85 -14.12 21.30 17.41
CA GLN A 85 -12.70 21.16 17.74
C GLN A 85 -12.37 21.00 19.24
N GLU A 86 -13.35 20.62 20.06
CA GLU A 86 -13.16 20.51 21.52
C GLU A 86 -12.29 19.30 21.92
N THR A 87 -12.28 18.26 21.09
CA THR A 87 -11.60 16.99 21.39
C THR A 87 -10.79 16.54 20.19
N VAL A 88 -9.47 16.42 20.38
CA VAL A 88 -8.54 15.78 19.42
C VAL A 88 -8.60 14.27 19.66
N ILE A 89 -8.87 13.52 18.59
CA ILE A 89 -9.00 12.04 18.61
C ILE A 89 -7.86 11.34 17.85
N GLY A 90 -7.04 12.10 17.14
CA GLY A 90 -5.90 11.57 16.40
C GLY A 90 -5.10 12.67 15.74
N LYS A 91 -4.08 12.28 14.98
CA LYS A 91 -3.30 13.14 14.10
C LYS A 91 -3.03 12.43 12.79
N ILE A 92 -2.87 13.19 11.70
CA ILE A 92 -2.50 12.68 10.39
C ILE A 92 -1.25 13.40 9.89
N HIS A 93 -0.25 12.64 9.44
CA HIS A 93 1.00 13.17 8.91
C HIS A 93 0.79 13.78 7.51
N ARG A 94 1.59 14.77 7.14
CA ARG A 94 1.65 15.31 5.79
C ARG A 94 2.03 14.25 4.76
N GLY A 95 1.40 14.22 3.60
CA GLY A 95 1.60 13.17 2.61
C GLY A 95 0.74 11.93 2.82
N SER A 96 0.17 11.73 4.01
CA SER A 96 -0.83 10.69 4.21
C SER A 96 -2.07 10.98 3.39
N TRP A 97 -2.69 9.91 2.93
CA TRP A 97 -3.95 9.96 2.24
C TRP A 97 -5.12 9.76 3.21
N ALA A 98 -6.25 10.35 2.89
CA ALA A 98 -7.51 10.11 3.59
C ALA A 98 -8.71 10.22 2.63
N THR A 99 -9.74 9.43 2.88
CA THR A 99 -11.01 9.48 2.17
C THR A 99 -11.85 10.64 2.71
N VAL A 100 -12.39 11.49 1.83
CA VAL A 100 -13.33 12.53 2.25
C VAL A 100 -14.76 12.01 2.27
N LEU A 101 -15.41 12.19 3.42
CA LEU A 101 -16.78 11.77 3.67
C LEU A 101 -17.75 12.95 3.49
N SER A 102 -17.39 14.11 4.03
CA SER A 102 -18.17 15.34 3.94
C SER A 102 -17.28 16.57 4.13
N GLN A 103 -17.79 17.76 3.79
CA GLN A 103 -17.07 19.01 4.02
C GLN A 103 -18.03 20.16 4.35
N THR A 104 -17.55 21.10 5.16
CA THR A 104 -18.15 22.41 5.39
C THR A 104 -17.26 23.51 4.79
N GLU A 105 -17.56 24.77 5.07
CA GLU A 105 -16.71 25.90 4.67
C GLU A 105 -15.32 25.84 5.32
N GLU A 106 -15.24 25.37 6.57
CA GLU A 106 -14.02 25.42 7.40
C GLU A 106 -13.42 24.05 7.71
N MET A 107 -14.21 22.97 7.65
CA MET A 107 -13.79 21.63 8.09
C MET A 107 -14.00 20.60 6.99
N VAL A 108 -13.17 19.56 7.00
CA VAL A 108 -13.33 18.37 6.15
C VAL A 108 -13.45 17.15 7.06
N GLU A 109 -14.49 16.35 6.86
CA GLU A 109 -14.64 15.06 7.50
C GLU A 109 -13.88 14.00 6.69
N ILE A 110 -12.93 13.34 7.33
CA ILE A 110 -12.04 12.37 6.72
C ILE A 110 -12.16 11.01 7.40
N GLN A 111 -11.84 9.96 6.65
CA GLN A 111 -11.46 8.66 7.17
C GLN A 111 -10.02 8.35 6.73
N THR A 112 -9.13 8.14 7.69
CA THR A 112 -7.73 7.78 7.47
C THR A 112 -7.57 6.29 7.16
N ASP A 113 -6.43 5.90 6.57
CA ASP A 113 -6.12 4.50 6.25
C ASP A 113 -6.08 3.57 7.48
N ASP A 114 -5.76 4.12 8.66
CA ASP A 114 -5.80 3.40 9.94
C ASP A 114 -7.19 3.42 10.62
N GLY A 115 -8.22 3.95 9.93
CA GLY A 115 -9.62 3.84 10.31
C GLY A 115 -10.12 4.94 11.25
N ILE A 116 -9.36 6.01 11.48
CA ILE A 116 -9.83 7.16 12.27
C ILE A 116 -10.78 7.98 11.41
N THR A 117 -12.02 8.15 11.88
CA THR A 117 -13.00 9.06 11.28
C THR A 117 -13.17 10.30 12.15
N GLY A 118 -12.97 11.47 11.56
CA GLY A 118 -13.07 12.76 12.26
C GLY A 118 -12.91 13.95 11.33
N TYR A 119 -12.70 15.12 11.90
CA TYR A 119 -12.65 16.39 11.17
C TYR A 119 -11.25 17.01 11.21
N ILE A 120 -10.79 17.53 10.08
CA ILE A 120 -9.59 18.38 10.01
C ILE A 120 -9.98 19.79 9.55
N GLU A 121 -9.19 20.78 9.94
CA GLU A 121 -9.37 22.15 9.46
C GLU A 121 -8.88 22.28 8.02
N LYS A 122 -9.69 22.91 7.17
CA LYS A 122 -9.40 23.05 5.74
C LYS A 122 -8.16 23.90 5.43
N HIS A 123 -7.75 24.75 6.37
CA HIS A 123 -6.58 25.63 6.24
C HIS A 123 -5.33 25.06 6.90
N SER A 124 -5.46 24.08 7.81
CA SER A 124 -4.35 23.45 8.51
C SER A 124 -3.66 22.38 7.66
N ALA A 125 -4.16 22.17 6.44
CA ALA A 125 -3.45 21.51 5.36
C ALA A 125 -3.86 22.13 4.01
N SER A 126 -2.95 22.23 3.04
CA SER A 126 -3.36 22.40 1.63
C SER A 126 -3.90 21.06 1.16
N ILE A 127 -5.19 20.85 1.39
CA ILE A 127 -5.83 19.61 1.03
C ILE A 127 -5.83 19.52 -0.50
N GLN A 128 -4.96 18.69 -1.08
CA GLN A 128 -4.91 18.48 -2.53
C GLN A 128 -5.91 17.41 -2.91
N GLU A 129 -7.00 17.85 -3.54
CA GLU A 129 -8.10 17.01 -4.01
C GLU A 129 -7.60 16.25 -5.22
N VAL A 130 -7.28 14.97 -5.04
CA VAL A 130 -6.92 14.09 -6.15
C VAL A 130 -8.14 13.20 -6.39
N PRO A 131 -8.66 13.13 -7.62
CA PRO A 131 -9.56 12.04 -7.96
C PRO A 131 -8.89 10.76 -7.49
N LEU A 132 -9.62 9.81 -6.89
CA LEU A 132 -9.07 8.46 -6.72
C LEU A 132 -8.52 8.07 -8.09
N SER A 133 -7.19 8.12 -8.23
CA SER A 133 -6.52 7.68 -9.43
C SER A 133 -6.91 6.22 -9.46
N GLU A 134 -7.76 5.83 -10.42
CA GLU A 134 -7.97 4.42 -10.66
C GLU A 134 -6.57 3.88 -10.90
N THR A 135 -6.03 3.11 -9.95
CA THR A 135 -4.75 2.41 -10.10
C THR A 135 -4.71 1.90 -11.53
N PRO A 136 -3.66 2.17 -12.32
CA PRO A 136 -3.71 1.93 -13.75
C PRO A 136 -4.20 0.51 -14.02
N LYS A 137 -5.40 0.39 -14.61
CA LYS A 137 -6.08 -0.88 -14.87
C LYS A 137 -5.35 -1.77 -15.88
N LYS A 138 -4.18 -1.35 -16.34
CA LYS A 138 -3.34 -2.07 -17.28
C LYS A 138 -1.91 -1.96 -16.84
N LEU A 139 -1.25 -3.11 -16.83
CA LEU A 139 0.18 -3.22 -16.54
C LEU A 139 1.05 -2.29 -17.41
N SER A 140 0.63 -2.01 -18.65
CA SER A 140 1.35 -1.13 -19.57
C SER A 140 1.30 0.36 -19.21
N ASP A 141 0.28 0.75 -18.43
CA ASP A 141 0.07 2.13 -18.01
C ASP A 141 0.74 2.39 -16.65
N PHE A 142 1.09 1.33 -15.92
CA PHE A 142 1.72 1.39 -14.60
C PHE A 142 3.18 1.88 -14.68
N ILE A 143 3.49 2.93 -13.91
CA ILE A 143 4.80 3.57 -13.83
C ILE A 143 5.49 3.18 -12.52
N VAL A 144 6.65 2.55 -12.63
CA VAL A 144 7.52 2.21 -11.49
C VAL A 144 8.78 3.04 -11.56
N VAL A 145 9.08 3.78 -10.49
CA VAL A 145 10.42 4.34 -10.27
C VAL A 145 11.21 3.38 -9.41
N LEU A 146 12.36 2.94 -9.94
CA LEU A 146 13.33 2.12 -9.24
C LEU A 146 14.47 2.99 -8.73
N ASP A 147 14.74 2.88 -7.44
CA ASP A 147 15.86 3.53 -6.78
C ASP A 147 16.92 2.49 -6.39
N ALA A 148 18.14 2.69 -6.88
CA ALA A 148 19.29 1.90 -6.46
C ALA A 148 19.96 2.62 -5.29
N GLY A 149 19.79 2.10 -4.08
CA GLY A 149 20.36 2.68 -2.87
C GLY A 149 21.85 3.00 -2.99
N HIS A 150 22.29 4.05 -2.30
CA HIS A 150 23.68 4.53 -2.26
C HIS A 150 24.23 4.96 -3.64
N GLY A 151 25.56 5.02 -3.80
CA GLY A 151 26.23 5.35 -5.06
C GLY A 151 27.34 6.39 -4.91
N GLY A 152 28.28 6.37 -5.84
CA GLY A 152 29.42 7.27 -5.85
C GLY A 152 30.30 7.09 -4.61
N GLU A 153 30.42 8.16 -3.82
CA GLU A 153 31.22 8.16 -2.58
C GLU A 153 30.54 7.41 -1.42
N ASP A 154 29.24 7.19 -1.50
CA ASP A 154 28.50 6.36 -0.54
C ASP A 154 28.50 4.91 -1.03
N SER A 155 29.30 4.06 -0.38
CA SER A 155 29.37 2.63 -0.70
C SER A 155 28.15 1.84 -0.23
N GLY A 156 27.37 2.41 0.69
CA GLY A 156 26.49 1.65 1.57
C GLY A 156 27.26 0.66 2.43
N ALA A 157 26.57 -0.38 2.86
CA ALA A 157 27.12 -1.47 3.63
C ALA A 157 28.20 -2.25 2.84
N LEU A 158 29.10 -2.90 3.60
CA LEU A 158 30.15 -3.75 3.07
C LEU A 158 29.93 -5.18 3.54
N SER A 159 30.32 -6.15 2.70
CA SER A 159 30.50 -7.53 3.15
C SER A 159 31.54 -7.63 4.27
N THR A 160 31.52 -8.71 5.04
CA THR A 160 32.47 -8.95 6.14
C THR A 160 33.94 -8.87 5.70
N ASP A 161 34.25 -9.27 4.46
CA ASP A 161 35.58 -9.21 3.87
C ASP A 161 35.89 -7.90 3.11
N GLN A 162 34.92 -6.96 3.08
CA GLN A 162 34.99 -5.65 2.42
C GLN A 162 35.18 -5.70 0.90
N THR A 163 34.92 -6.84 0.26
CA THR A 163 35.09 -6.98 -1.20
C THR A 163 33.82 -6.66 -2.00
N ILE A 164 32.66 -6.68 -1.35
CA ILE A 164 31.36 -6.39 -1.96
C ILE A 164 30.80 -5.13 -1.31
N MET A 165 30.40 -4.18 -2.15
CA MET A 165 29.75 -2.94 -1.75
C MET A 165 28.26 -3.02 -2.09
N GLU A 166 27.42 -2.52 -1.18
CA GLU A 166 25.98 -2.46 -1.37
C GLU A 166 25.62 -1.69 -2.65
N LYS A 167 26.22 -0.52 -2.88
CA LYS A 167 25.91 0.32 -4.05
C LYS A 167 26.04 -0.37 -5.41
N ASP A 168 26.94 -1.35 -5.50
CA ASP A 168 27.20 -2.11 -6.73
C ASP A 168 26.14 -3.21 -6.90
N LEU A 169 25.77 -3.87 -5.80
CA LEU A 169 24.69 -4.86 -5.79
C LEU A 169 23.34 -4.22 -6.04
N THR A 170 23.04 -3.07 -5.44
CA THR A 170 21.77 -2.36 -5.65
C THR A 170 21.65 -1.92 -7.11
N LEU A 171 22.71 -1.36 -7.70
CA LEU A 171 22.72 -0.95 -9.10
C LEU A 171 22.49 -2.13 -10.05
N ALA A 172 23.22 -3.23 -9.86
CA ALA A 172 23.07 -4.42 -10.69
C ALA A 172 21.66 -5.02 -10.56
N THR A 173 21.14 -5.12 -9.33
CA THR A 173 19.81 -5.67 -9.07
C THR A 173 18.72 -4.81 -9.68
N VAL A 174 18.80 -3.49 -9.56
CA VAL A 174 17.83 -2.54 -10.15
C VAL A 174 17.83 -2.62 -11.67
N GLN A 175 19.00 -2.77 -12.31
CA GLN A 175 19.08 -2.94 -13.75
C GLN A 175 18.33 -4.22 -14.18
N THR A 176 18.58 -5.35 -13.53
CA THR A 176 17.88 -6.61 -13.80
C THR A 176 16.38 -6.50 -13.56
N ILE A 177 15.95 -5.87 -12.45
CA ILE A 177 14.52 -5.62 -12.17
C ILE A 177 13.90 -4.83 -13.32
N GLY A 178 14.50 -3.70 -13.68
CA GLY A 178 13.91 -2.83 -14.68
C GLY A 178 13.91 -3.45 -16.09
N GLU A 179 14.87 -4.30 -16.44
CA GLU A 179 14.83 -5.08 -17.68
C GLU A 179 13.62 -6.02 -17.73
N VAL A 180 13.35 -6.75 -16.63
CA VAL A 180 12.21 -7.69 -16.54
C VAL A 180 10.88 -6.94 -16.57
N LEU A 181 10.74 -5.89 -15.77
CA LEU A 181 9.50 -5.09 -15.73
C LEU A 181 9.22 -4.42 -17.09
N THR A 182 10.25 -3.86 -17.74
CA THR A 182 10.11 -3.26 -19.07
C THR A 182 9.69 -4.30 -20.11
N GLN A 183 10.24 -5.52 -20.07
CA GLN A 183 9.85 -6.61 -20.97
C GLN A 183 8.40 -7.05 -20.78
N ALA A 184 7.87 -6.94 -19.55
CA ALA A 184 6.46 -7.19 -19.26
C ALA A 184 5.53 -6.02 -19.67
N GLY A 185 6.09 -4.90 -20.11
CA GLY A 185 5.35 -3.73 -20.60
C GLY A 185 5.18 -2.60 -19.59
N ILE A 186 5.69 -2.76 -18.36
CA ILE A 186 5.64 -1.73 -17.30
C ILE A 186 6.54 -0.55 -17.68
N GLN A 187 6.10 0.66 -17.39
CA GLN A 187 6.91 1.87 -17.60
C GLN A 187 7.92 2.04 -16.46
N VAL A 188 9.17 1.67 -16.70
CA VAL A 188 10.25 1.81 -15.70
C VAL A 188 10.94 3.16 -15.82
N ARG A 189 11.23 3.77 -14.67
CA ARG A 189 12.11 4.94 -14.49
C ARG A 189 13.15 4.61 -13.43
N TYR A 190 14.28 5.31 -13.46
CA TYR A 190 15.39 5.06 -12.54
C TYR A 190 15.85 6.36 -11.90
N THR A 191 16.19 6.33 -10.62
CA THR A 191 16.86 7.47 -9.96
C THR A 191 18.31 7.60 -10.44
N ARG A 192 18.99 6.46 -10.63
CA ARG A 192 20.30 6.35 -11.28
C ARG A 192 20.44 5.04 -12.07
N THR A 193 21.25 5.09 -13.12
CA THR A 193 21.64 3.93 -13.94
C THR A 193 23.15 3.70 -13.99
N GLU A 194 23.91 4.52 -13.26
CA GLU A 194 25.37 4.47 -13.14
C GLU A 194 25.81 4.66 -11.68
N ASP A 195 27.09 4.41 -11.39
CA ASP A 195 27.67 4.62 -10.07
C ASP A 195 27.91 6.12 -9.81
N ARG A 196 26.89 6.78 -9.27
CA ARG A 196 26.94 8.19 -8.88
C ARG A 196 26.19 8.40 -7.58
N TYR A 197 26.65 9.37 -6.79
CA TYR A 197 25.97 9.79 -5.58
C TYR A 197 24.73 10.60 -5.91
N LEU A 198 23.66 10.39 -5.14
CA LEU A 198 22.44 11.19 -5.11
C LEU A 198 22.09 11.50 -3.67
N ALA A 199 21.78 12.76 -3.38
CA ALA A 199 21.21 13.11 -2.10
C ALA A 199 19.77 12.56 -2.00
N LEU A 200 19.32 12.23 -0.78
CA LEU A 200 17.97 11.68 -0.54
C LEU A 200 16.85 12.58 -1.09
N SER A 201 17.05 13.90 -1.05
CA SER A 201 16.11 14.87 -1.64
C SER A 201 16.11 14.88 -3.17
N GLU A 202 17.23 14.56 -3.81
CA GLU A 202 17.31 14.42 -5.27
C GLU A 202 16.60 13.13 -5.72
N ILE A 203 16.69 12.06 -4.92
CA ILE A 203 15.99 10.78 -5.17
C ILE A 203 14.47 11.02 -5.19
N THR A 204 13.91 11.64 -4.14
CA THR A 204 12.46 11.87 -4.06
C THR A 204 11.99 12.88 -5.11
N ALA A 205 12.74 13.95 -5.36
CA ALA A 205 12.40 14.93 -6.39
C ALA A 205 12.40 14.32 -7.80
N ALA A 206 13.42 13.51 -8.13
CA ALA A 206 13.47 12.81 -9.41
C ALA A 206 12.31 11.85 -9.56
N SER A 207 12.00 11.07 -8.52
CA SER A 207 10.89 10.13 -8.56
C SER A 207 9.54 10.81 -8.73
N LEU A 208 9.21 11.81 -7.88
CA LEU A 208 7.94 12.52 -7.95
C LEU A 208 7.70 13.21 -9.29
N SER A 209 8.77 13.66 -9.97
CA SER A 209 8.66 14.30 -11.29
C SER A 209 8.22 13.37 -12.42
N GLU A 210 8.28 12.05 -12.20
CA GLU A 210 7.81 11.04 -13.15
C GLU A 210 6.34 10.65 -12.94
N GLU A 211 5.70 11.20 -11.90
CA GLU A 211 4.33 10.86 -11.48
C GLU A 211 4.09 9.33 -11.37
N PRO A 212 4.94 8.59 -10.62
CA PRO A 212 4.84 7.12 -10.56
C PRO A 212 3.64 6.63 -9.77
N ASP A 213 3.21 5.41 -10.10
CA ASP A 213 2.24 4.65 -9.31
C ASP A 213 2.91 3.92 -8.14
N LEU A 214 4.19 3.58 -8.31
CA LEU A 214 4.99 2.88 -7.30
C LEU A 214 6.46 3.33 -7.32
N PHE A 215 6.97 3.63 -6.13
CA PHE A 215 8.41 3.78 -5.89
C PHE A 215 8.98 2.58 -5.13
N ILE A 216 10.07 2.02 -5.63
CA ILE A 216 10.78 0.90 -5.00
C ILE A 216 12.26 1.28 -4.82
N SER A 217 12.69 1.42 -3.57
CA SER A 217 14.12 1.56 -3.24
C SER A 217 14.73 0.22 -2.88
N ILE A 218 15.86 -0.12 -3.50
CA ILE A 218 16.54 -1.41 -3.36
C ILE A 218 17.81 -1.23 -2.53
N HIS A 219 17.94 -2.04 -1.47
CA HIS A 219 19.03 -2.03 -0.49
C HIS A 219 19.43 -3.45 -0.07
N PHE A 220 20.56 -3.56 0.62
CA PHE A 220 21.01 -4.78 1.30
C PHE A 220 21.51 -4.45 2.71
N ASP A 221 20.93 -5.12 3.70
CA ASP A 221 21.05 -4.77 5.10
C ASP A 221 22.43 -5.13 5.68
N ASN A 222 22.71 -4.64 6.88
CA ASN A 222 23.87 -4.97 7.67
C ASN A 222 23.55 -4.95 9.16
N SER A 223 23.93 -5.99 9.89
CA SER A 223 23.81 -6.00 11.35
C SER A 223 25.03 -5.39 12.05
N GLU A 224 24.89 -4.94 13.31
CA GLU A 224 26.02 -4.40 14.08
C GLU A 224 27.21 -5.36 14.22
N LEU A 225 26.92 -6.67 14.28
CA LEU A 225 27.90 -7.74 14.34
C LEU A 225 27.74 -8.67 13.13
N PRO A 226 28.84 -9.23 12.59
CA PRO A 226 28.77 -10.25 11.54
C PRO A 226 27.90 -11.45 11.96
N ASN A 227 27.07 -11.94 11.05
CA ASN A 227 26.10 -13.02 11.28
C ASN A 227 25.11 -12.73 12.42
N GLY A 228 24.84 -11.44 12.71
CA GLY A 228 23.92 -11.02 13.76
C GLY A 228 22.45 -11.19 13.36
N ASN A 229 22.12 -10.85 12.10
CA ASN A 229 20.80 -11.00 11.51
C ASN A 229 20.88 -11.62 10.10
N GLN A 230 19.73 -11.98 9.55
CA GLN A 230 19.57 -12.53 8.21
C GLN A 230 18.13 -12.34 7.70
N GLY A 231 17.91 -12.56 6.41
CA GLY A 231 16.62 -12.49 5.73
C GLY A 231 16.30 -11.13 5.12
N LEU A 232 15.25 -11.10 4.31
CA LEU A 232 14.75 -9.89 3.66
C LEU A 232 13.74 -9.15 4.53
N THR A 233 13.67 -7.83 4.37
CA THR A 233 12.69 -6.96 5.04
C THR A 233 12.13 -5.95 4.04
N THR A 234 10.81 -5.76 4.04
CA THR A 234 10.18 -4.68 3.26
C THR A 234 9.73 -3.58 4.20
N TYR A 235 10.18 -2.37 3.95
CA TYR A 235 9.77 -1.19 4.72
C TYR A 235 8.74 -0.37 3.97
N TYR A 236 7.79 0.18 4.72
CA TYR A 236 6.84 1.20 4.27
C TYR A 236 6.81 2.34 5.29
N TYR A 237 6.34 3.51 4.87
CA TYR A 237 6.12 4.63 5.79
C TYR A 237 4.63 4.87 6.03
N TYR A 238 3.86 5.11 4.98
CA TYR A 238 2.42 5.35 5.09
C TYR A 238 1.62 4.06 5.22
N THR A 239 0.59 4.06 6.08
CA THR A 239 -0.28 2.91 6.32
C THR A 239 -0.95 2.39 5.04
N GLY A 240 -1.36 3.28 4.12
CA GLY A 240 -1.91 2.88 2.82
C GLY A 240 -0.97 2.04 1.95
N ALA A 241 0.36 2.10 2.17
CA ALA A 241 1.33 1.28 1.43
C ALA A 241 1.55 -0.11 2.07
N LYS A 242 0.94 -0.40 3.22
CA LYS A 242 1.20 -1.63 3.98
C LYS A 242 0.76 -2.89 3.24
N GLU A 243 -0.45 -2.89 2.67
CA GLU A 243 -0.98 -4.04 1.93
C GLU A 243 -0.12 -4.35 0.71
N MET A 244 0.24 -3.32 -0.06
CA MET A 244 1.20 -3.43 -1.16
C MET A 244 2.55 -4.00 -0.71
N ALA A 245 3.10 -3.53 0.41
CA ALA A 245 4.33 -4.06 0.98
C ALA A 245 4.19 -5.54 1.38
N GLU A 246 3.03 -5.97 1.88
CA GLU A 246 2.75 -7.37 2.23
C GLU A 246 2.68 -8.26 0.98
N THR A 247 2.03 -7.80 -0.09
CA THR A 247 2.01 -8.47 -1.40
C THR A 247 3.42 -8.66 -1.96
N ILE A 248 4.21 -7.59 -1.99
CA ILE A 248 5.61 -7.63 -2.44
C ILE A 248 6.43 -8.61 -1.58
N THR A 249 6.29 -8.55 -0.26
CA THR A 249 7.02 -9.42 0.66
C THR A 249 6.65 -10.89 0.47
N SER A 250 5.37 -11.19 0.26
CA SER A 250 4.86 -12.55 0.02
C SER A 250 5.46 -13.15 -1.26
N SER A 251 5.48 -12.38 -2.35
CA SER A 251 6.06 -12.79 -3.62
C SER A 251 7.58 -13.01 -3.52
N LEU A 252 8.30 -12.08 -2.88
CA LEU A 252 9.74 -12.21 -2.63
C LEU A 252 10.06 -13.47 -1.82
N SER A 253 9.37 -13.67 -0.69
CA SER A 253 9.60 -14.79 0.23
C SER A 253 9.36 -16.15 -0.43
N SER A 254 8.52 -16.19 -1.47
CA SER A 254 8.23 -17.41 -2.24
C SER A 254 9.25 -17.67 -3.36
N SER A 255 9.99 -16.64 -3.76
CA SER A 255 10.85 -16.66 -4.97
C SER A 255 12.33 -16.70 -4.64
N VAL A 256 12.77 -16.15 -3.51
CA VAL A 256 14.18 -16.13 -3.11
C VAL A 256 14.44 -17.08 -1.93
N ALA A 257 15.65 -17.67 -1.91
CA ALA A 257 16.06 -18.61 -0.88
C ALA A 257 16.58 -17.92 0.39
N LEU A 258 15.90 -16.86 0.84
CA LEU A 258 16.18 -16.13 2.08
C LEU A 258 15.02 -16.29 3.06
N SER A 259 15.30 -16.19 4.36
CA SER A 259 14.25 -15.99 5.35
C SER A 259 13.57 -14.63 5.15
N SER A 260 12.33 -14.49 5.61
CA SER A 260 11.60 -13.22 5.57
C SER A 260 11.36 -12.69 6.97
N ASN A 261 11.68 -11.42 7.17
CA ASN A 261 11.42 -10.68 8.40
C ASN A 261 10.09 -9.91 8.35
N GLY A 262 9.32 -10.09 7.27
CA GLY A 262 8.02 -9.46 7.04
C GLY A 262 8.11 -8.00 6.60
N THR A 263 6.98 -7.30 6.74
CA THR A 263 6.90 -5.86 6.52
C THR A 263 7.11 -5.09 7.81
N ARG A 264 7.68 -3.88 7.71
CA ARG A 264 7.92 -3.00 8.86
C ARG A 264 7.67 -1.55 8.51
N PHE A 265 7.15 -0.78 9.47
CA PHE A 265 7.24 0.67 9.39
C PHE A 265 8.71 1.09 9.44
N GLY A 266 9.13 2.00 8.56
CA GLY A 266 10.48 2.54 8.50
C GLY A 266 10.48 4.03 8.18
N ASN A 267 11.03 4.85 9.09
CA ASN A 267 11.12 6.29 8.90
C ASN A 267 12.34 6.69 8.04
N TYR A 268 12.33 6.25 6.78
CA TYR A 268 13.35 6.60 5.79
C TYR A 268 12.90 7.81 4.98
N TYR A 269 13.81 8.75 4.73
CA TYR A 269 13.52 9.97 3.97
C TYR A 269 12.85 9.66 2.61
N VAL A 270 13.39 8.68 1.88
CA VAL A 270 12.90 8.25 0.55
C VAL A 270 11.53 7.58 0.58
N LEU A 271 10.99 7.27 1.76
CA LEU A 271 9.61 6.80 1.92
C LEU A 271 8.71 7.90 2.49
N ARG A 272 9.19 8.63 3.50
CA ARG A 272 8.45 9.72 4.15
C ARG A 272 8.17 10.89 3.21
N GLU A 273 9.11 11.25 2.34
CA GLU A 273 8.99 12.43 1.46
C GLU A 273 8.54 12.05 0.04
N GLN A 274 7.98 10.85 -0.14
CA GLN A 274 7.67 10.28 -1.45
C GLN A 274 6.19 10.38 -1.82
N TYR A 275 5.28 10.53 -0.85
CA TYR A 275 3.89 10.95 -1.07
C TYR A 275 3.02 10.09 -2.01
N ILE A 276 3.54 8.98 -2.50
CA ILE A 276 2.88 7.98 -3.34
C ILE A 276 3.13 6.60 -2.71
N PRO A 277 2.51 5.52 -3.21
CA PRO A 277 2.87 4.17 -2.78
C PRO A 277 4.39 3.92 -2.93
N ALA A 278 5.04 3.62 -1.81
CA ALA A 278 6.50 3.57 -1.74
C ALA A 278 6.96 2.47 -0.77
N VAL A 279 7.93 1.68 -1.22
CA VAL A 279 8.57 0.64 -0.40
C VAL A 279 10.09 0.70 -0.50
N LEU A 280 10.77 0.31 0.58
CA LEU A 280 12.21 0.07 0.59
C LEU A 280 12.46 -1.41 0.89
N LEU A 281 13.20 -2.08 0.02
CA LEU A 281 13.46 -3.51 0.09
C LEU A 281 14.89 -3.74 0.57
N GLU A 282 15.03 -4.32 1.75
CA GLU A 282 16.29 -4.91 2.20
C GLU A 282 16.34 -6.36 1.73
N LEU A 283 17.15 -6.63 0.70
CA LEU A 283 17.18 -7.91 -0.01
C LEU A 283 18.18 -8.91 0.62
N GLY A 284 18.33 -8.88 1.95
CA GLY A 284 19.23 -9.73 2.72
C GLY A 284 20.45 -9.00 3.26
N TYR A 285 21.19 -9.65 4.17
CA TYR A 285 22.28 -9.03 4.93
C TYR A 285 23.67 -9.28 4.31
N LEU A 286 24.43 -8.22 4.00
CA LEU A 286 25.78 -8.36 3.42
C LEU A 286 26.81 -8.94 4.39
N ASN A 287 26.57 -8.82 5.69
CA ASN A 287 27.44 -9.40 6.72
C ASN A 287 26.89 -10.69 7.35
N SER A 288 25.90 -11.32 6.73
CA SER A 288 25.48 -12.69 7.01
C SER A 288 26.10 -13.63 5.96
N ASP A 289 26.92 -14.58 6.38
CA ASP A 289 27.54 -15.55 5.48
C ASP A 289 26.49 -16.38 4.73
N THR A 290 25.34 -16.63 5.37
CA THR A 290 24.21 -17.36 4.77
C THR A 290 23.53 -16.53 3.68
N ASP A 291 23.19 -15.28 3.98
CA ASP A 291 22.50 -14.43 3.01
C ASP A 291 23.43 -14.03 1.87
N LEU A 292 24.69 -13.66 2.18
CA LEU A 292 25.67 -13.26 1.17
C LEU A 292 25.89 -14.37 0.13
N ALA A 293 25.93 -15.64 0.55
CA ALA A 293 26.03 -16.77 -0.36
C ALA A 293 24.82 -16.90 -1.31
N VAL A 294 23.63 -16.48 -0.88
CA VAL A 294 22.41 -16.47 -1.71
C VAL A 294 22.35 -15.22 -2.58
N ILE A 295 22.63 -14.04 -2.03
CA ILE A 295 22.64 -12.74 -2.73
C ILE A 295 23.61 -12.76 -3.92
N THR A 296 24.78 -13.37 -3.72
CA THR A 296 25.82 -13.48 -4.76
C THR A 296 25.66 -14.70 -5.68
N SER A 297 24.62 -15.50 -5.48
CA SER A 297 24.36 -16.67 -6.32
C SER A 297 23.83 -16.28 -7.69
N GLU A 298 24.11 -17.10 -8.70
CA GLU A 298 23.61 -16.89 -10.05
C GLU A 298 22.07 -16.80 -10.08
N GLY A 299 21.57 -15.73 -10.72
CA GLY A 299 20.15 -15.46 -10.91
C GLY A 299 19.40 -15.02 -9.66
N TYR A 300 20.08 -14.58 -8.59
CA TYR A 300 19.40 -14.00 -7.42
C TYR A 300 18.57 -12.77 -7.79
N ASP A 301 19.20 -11.81 -8.46
CA ASP A 301 18.59 -10.61 -9.04
C ASP A 301 17.43 -10.94 -9.99
N GLN A 302 17.57 -11.95 -10.84
CA GLN A 302 16.50 -12.42 -11.73
C GLN A 302 15.29 -12.95 -10.94
N ARG A 303 15.51 -13.66 -9.83
CA ARG A 303 14.43 -14.16 -8.95
C ARG A 303 13.74 -13.02 -8.22
N VAL A 304 14.50 -12.01 -7.76
CA VAL A 304 13.94 -10.77 -7.19
C VAL A 304 13.09 -10.05 -8.23
N ALA A 305 13.61 -9.86 -9.45
CA ALA A 305 12.92 -9.19 -10.54
C ALA A 305 11.60 -9.88 -10.91
N GLN A 306 11.61 -11.21 -11.01
CA GLN A 306 10.40 -11.98 -11.28
C GLN A 306 9.38 -11.89 -10.14
N ALA A 307 9.85 -11.88 -8.89
CA ALA A 307 8.97 -11.72 -7.73
C ALA A 307 8.28 -10.36 -7.72
N LEU A 308 9.02 -9.28 -8.03
CA LEU A 308 8.45 -7.94 -8.13
C LEU A 308 7.45 -7.83 -9.28
N LEU A 309 7.75 -8.42 -10.44
CA LEU A 309 6.79 -8.49 -11.54
C LEU A 309 5.48 -9.15 -11.10
N THR A 310 5.55 -10.34 -10.49
CA THR A 310 4.37 -11.05 -10.00
C THR A 310 3.59 -10.26 -8.95
N ALA A 311 4.28 -9.56 -8.05
CA ALA A 311 3.61 -8.71 -7.07
C ALA A 311 2.90 -7.52 -7.73
N ILE A 312 3.52 -6.87 -8.72
CA ILE A 312 2.93 -5.74 -9.45
C ILE A 312 1.73 -6.21 -10.28
N GLU A 313 1.81 -7.38 -10.91
CA GLU A 313 0.67 -7.99 -11.61
C GLU A 313 -0.51 -8.19 -10.66
N GLU A 314 -0.28 -8.73 -9.45
CA GLU A 314 -1.33 -8.92 -8.43
C GLU A 314 -1.92 -7.59 -7.95
N ILE A 315 -1.08 -6.57 -7.73
CA ILE A 315 -1.52 -5.22 -7.33
C ILE A 315 -2.41 -4.59 -8.40
N VAL A 316 -2.03 -4.73 -9.69
CA VAL A 316 -2.81 -4.17 -10.80
C VAL A 316 -4.11 -4.95 -11.02
N GLU A 317 -4.10 -6.28 -10.88
CA GLU A 317 -5.30 -7.13 -11.03
C GLU A 317 -6.32 -6.94 -9.91
N ALA A 318 -5.89 -6.66 -8.67
CA ALA A 318 -6.79 -6.45 -7.54
C ALA A 318 -7.70 -5.21 -7.70
N GLU A 319 -7.36 -4.33 -8.64
CA GLU A 319 -8.02 -3.04 -8.89
C GLU A 319 -8.92 -3.06 -10.16
N GLU A 320 -9.00 -4.20 -10.87
CA GLU A 320 -9.92 -4.45 -12.00
C GLU A 320 -11.34 -4.89 -11.57
#